data_AF-Q21P41-F1
#
_entry.id   AF-Q21P41-F1
#
_cell.length_a   1.000
_cell.length_b   1.000
_cell.length_c   1.000
_cell.angle_alpha   90.00
_cell.angle_beta   90.00
_cell.angle_gamma   90.00
#
_symmetry.space_group_name_H-M   'P 1'
#
loop_
_entity.id
_entity.type
_entity.pdbx_description
1 polymer ?
#
loop_
_entity_poly.entity_id
_entity_poly.type
_entity_poly.pdbx_seq_one_letter_code
_entity_poly.pdbx_strand_id
1 'polypeptide(L)'
;MRLAITRSGFFTADHYCADARSAKKILRENKVSLVAIDYQLVGETNGCEVLAWAAQHALLPNYVVVIESNRVRRTQLAIQLQKVGYRSGDQTTFIRC
;
A
#
# COMPACT_ATOMS: atom_id res chain seq x y z
N MET A 1 -10.50 -6.34 6.64
CA MET A 1 -10.96 -5.15 5.89
C MET A 1 -9.96 -4.82 4.79
N ARG A 2 -10.44 -4.45 3.60
CA ARG A 2 -9.65 -4.05 2.43
C ARG A 2 -9.55 -2.52 2.37
N LEU A 3 -8.33 -2.01 2.32
CA LEU A 3 -8.03 -0.59 2.22
C LEU A 3 -7.39 -0.28 0.87
N ALA A 4 -7.95 0.65 0.11
CA ALA A 4 -7.33 1.22 -1.07
C ALA A 4 -6.69 2.58 -0.74
N ILE A 5 -5.39 2.71 -1.00
CA ILE A 5 -4.59 3.91 -0.80
C ILE A 5 -4.19 4.42 -2.18
N THR A 6 -5.04 5.27 -2.76
CA THR A 6 -4.90 5.74 -4.14
C THR A 6 -5.72 7.00 -4.37
N ARG A 7 -5.23 7.86 -5.26
CA ARG A 7 -5.99 9.00 -5.78
C ARG A 7 -7.15 8.59 -6.71
N SER A 8 -7.18 7.33 -7.17
CA SER A 8 -8.08 6.85 -8.22
C SER A 8 -8.97 5.69 -7.74
N GLY A 9 -10.27 5.76 -8.00
CA GLY A 9 -11.26 4.83 -7.43
C GLY A 9 -11.39 3.47 -8.12
N PHE A 10 -10.36 2.97 -8.82
CA PHE A 10 -10.51 1.80 -9.71
C PHE A 10 -10.41 0.43 -9.03
N PHE A 11 -10.02 0.37 -7.75
CA PHE A 11 -9.93 -0.87 -6.98
C PHE A 11 -11.15 -1.06 -6.09
N THR A 12 -11.68 -2.28 -5.93
CA THR A 12 -12.81 -2.54 -5.00
C THR A 12 -12.29 -2.75 -3.57
N ALA A 13 -12.59 -1.81 -2.66
CA ALA A 13 -12.17 -1.85 -1.26
C ALA A 13 -13.30 -1.42 -0.32
N ASP A 14 -13.15 -1.75 0.97
CA ASP A 14 -14.11 -1.35 2.00
C ASP A 14 -13.87 0.11 2.43
N HIS A 15 -12.62 0.58 2.34
CA HIS A 15 -12.23 1.97 2.60
C HIS A 15 -11.26 2.50 1.53
N TYR A 16 -11.38 3.80 1.26
CA TYR A 16 -10.54 4.52 0.30
C TYR A 16 -9.86 5.71 0.98
N CYS A 17 -8.56 5.84 0.77
CA CYS A 17 -7.75 6.96 1.24
C CYS A 17 -6.95 7.53 0.06
N ALA A 18 -7.18 8.79 -0.27
CA ALA A 18 -6.45 9.47 -1.34
C ALA A 18 -5.10 10.03 -0.86
N ASP A 19 -4.93 10.22 0.45
CA ASP A 19 -3.75 10.83 1.07
C ASP A 19 -3.14 9.93 2.15
N ALA A 20 -1.87 10.20 2.47
CA ALA A 20 -1.12 9.43 3.46
C ALA A 20 -1.66 9.58 4.90
N ARG A 21 -2.18 10.75 5.28
CA ARG A 21 -2.67 10.99 6.65
C ARG A 21 -3.88 10.11 6.95
N SER A 22 -4.84 10.08 6.03
CA SER A 22 -6.04 9.24 6.11
C SER A 22 -5.68 7.76 6.10
N ALA A 23 -4.76 7.34 5.23
CA ALA A 23 -4.27 5.96 5.17
C ALA A 23 -3.64 5.51 6.51
N LYS A 24 -2.74 6.33 7.07
CA LYS A 24 -2.08 6.07 8.36
C LYS A 24 -3.08 5.96 9.51
N LYS A 25 -4.12 6.81 9.52
CA LYS A 25 -5.20 6.74 10.50
C LYS A 25 -5.94 5.40 10.41
N ILE A 26 -6.40 5.01 9.22
CA ILE A 26 -7.15 3.76 9.04
C ILE A 26 -6.30 2.54 9.42
N LEU A 27 -5.02 2.51 9.02
CA LEU A 27 -4.11 1.42 9.38
C LEU A 27 -3.91 1.25 10.90
N ARG A 28 -3.98 2.34 11.66
CA ARG A 28 -3.88 2.29 13.14
C ARG A 28 -5.17 1.86 13.81
N GLU A 29 -6.29 2.35 13.31
CA GLU A 29 -7.59 2.19 13.97
C GLU A 29 -8.28 0.89 13.61
N ASN A 30 -7.88 0.23 12.51
CA ASN A 30 -8.59 -0.92 11.97
C ASN A 30 -7.65 -2.09 11.66
N LYS A 31 -8.17 -3.31 11.82
CA LYS A 31 -7.48 -4.52 11.37
C LYS A 31 -7.63 -4.68 9.85
N VAL A 32 -6.64 -4.15 9.12
CA VAL A 32 -6.56 -4.25 7.66
C VAL A 32 -6.00 -5.62 7.27
N SER A 33 -6.71 -6.32 6.38
CA SER A 33 -6.32 -7.64 5.87
C SER A 33 -5.65 -7.56 4.50
N LEU A 34 -5.96 -6.51 3.73
CA LEU A 34 -5.38 -6.24 2.42
C LEU A 34 -5.24 -4.73 2.22
N VAL A 35 -4.07 -4.30 1.74
CA VAL A 35 -3.83 -2.94 1.26
C VAL A 35 -3.64 -2.96 -0.24
N ALA A 36 -4.49 -2.28 -1.00
CA ALA A 36 -4.20 -1.91 -2.37
C ALA A 36 -3.56 -0.53 -2.36
N ILE A 37 -2.39 -0.36 -2.98
CA ILE A 37 -1.63 0.89 -2.89
C ILE A 37 -1.13 1.34 -4.25
N ASP A 38 -1.31 2.64 -4.49
CA ASP A 38 -0.75 3.37 -5.61
C ASP A 38 0.47 4.18 -5.15
N TYR A 39 1.34 4.56 -6.09
CA TYR A 39 2.50 5.37 -5.76
C TYR A 39 2.09 6.82 -5.49
N GLN A 40 1.22 7.38 -6.34
CA GLN A 40 0.87 8.79 -6.28
C GLN A 40 -0.37 9.02 -5.42
N LEU A 41 -0.16 9.74 -4.31
CA LEU A 41 -1.21 10.14 -3.38
C LEU A 41 -1.41 11.67 -3.46
N VAL A 42 -2.49 12.15 -2.84
CA VAL A 42 -2.75 13.58 -2.67
C VAL A 42 -1.77 14.13 -1.62
N GLY A 43 -1.09 15.23 -1.97
CA GLY A 43 -0.07 15.89 -1.13
C GLY A 43 1.35 15.55 -1.55
N GLU A 44 2.31 15.76 -0.63
CA GLU A 44 3.74 15.57 -0.88
C GLU A 44 4.20 14.11 -0.67
N THR A 45 3.41 13.32 0.07
CA THR A 45 3.76 11.94 0.43
C THR A 45 3.35 10.95 -0.66
N ASN A 46 4.14 9.90 -0.87
CA ASN A 46 3.86 8.82 -1.81
C ASN A 46 3.61 7.46 -1.12
N GLY A 47 3.21 6.46 -1.91
CA GLY A 47 2.91 5.11 -1.42
C GLY A 47 4.10 4.42 -0.75
N CYS A 48 5.34 4.64 -1.21
CA CYS A 48 6.53 4.05 -0.59
C CYS A 48 6.72 4.54 0.84
N GLU A 49 6.47 5.82 1.10
CA GLU A 49 6.57 6.41 2.44
C GLU A 49 5.48 5.89 3.38
N VAL A 50 4.27 5.65 2.87
CA VAL A 50 3.20 5.01 3.64
C VAL A 50 3.58 3.58 4.02
N LEU A 51 4.13 2.80 3.09
CA LEU A 51 4.61 1.44 3.35
C LEU A 51 5.76 1.42 4.35
N ALA A 52 6.73 2.31 4.21
CA ALA A 52 7.86 2.44 5.13
C ALA A 52 7.38 2.75 6.55
N TRP A 53 6.49 3.73 6.69
CA TRP A 53 5.90 4.08 7.99
C TRP A 53 5.10 2.92 8.58
N ALA A 54 4.26 2.25 7.78
CA ALA A 54 3.44 1.13 8.26
C ALA A 54 4.31 -0.06 8.70
N ALA A 55 5.42 -0.32 8.00
CA ALA A 55 6.40 -1.34 8.39
C ALA A 55 7.03 -1.03 9.76
N GLN A 56 7.47 0.21 9.97
CA GLN A 56 8.07 0.66 11.23
C GLN A 56 7.13 0.52 12.43
N HIS A 57 5.81 0.59 12.21
CA HIS A 57 4.80 0.50 13.25
C HIS A 57 4.12 -0.88 13.33
N ALA A 58 4.61 -1.88 12.59
CA ALA A 58 4.02 -3.22 12.50
C ALA A 58 2.54 -3.22 12.06
N LEU A 59 2.14 -2.27 11.21
CA LEU A 59 0.76 -2.10 10.72
C LEU A 59 0.54 -2.67 9.31
N LEU A 60 1.56 -3.26 8.69
CA LEU A 60 1.42 -3.84 7.35
C LEU A 60 0.62 -5.16 7.38
N PRO A 61 -0.40 -5.32 6.51
CA PRO A 61 -1.25 -6.50 6.44
C PRO A 61 -0.56 -7.69 5.76
N ASN A 62 -1.13 -8.89 5.84
CA ASN A 62 -0.55 -10.07 5.15
C ASN A 62 -0.52 -9.94 3.62
N TYR A 63 -1.44 -9.15 3.04
CA TYR A 63 -1.57 -8.95 1.60
C TYR A 63 -1.42 -7.49 1.20
N VAL A 64 -0.54 -7.22 0.25
CA VAL A 64 -0.42 -5.90 -0.40
C VAL A 64 -0.57 -6.05 -1.90
N VAL A 65 -1.41 -5.26 -2.53
CA VAL A 65 -1.61 -5.21 -3.98
C VAL A 65 -1.12 -3.86 -4.49
N VAL A 66 -0.18 -3.85 -5.43
CA VAL A 66 0.28 -2.64 -6.09
C VAL A 66 -0.60 -2.37 -7.30
N ILE A 67 -1.33 -1.26 -7.28
CA ILE A 67 -2.27 -0.84 -8.33
C ILE A 67 -1.72 0.29 -9.22
N GLU A 68 -0.40 0.51 -9.17
CA GLU A 68 0.29 1.51 -9.98
C GLU A 68 0.57 1.00 -11.41
N SER A 69 0.04 1.75 -12.38
CA SER A 69 0.19 1.50 -13.82
C SER A 69 1.61 1.75 -14.32
N ASN A 70 2.29 2.78 -13.80
CA ASN A 70 3.62 3.17 -14.22
C ASN A 70 4.65 2.13 -13.75
N ARG A 71 5.35 1.52 -14.71
CA ARG A 71 6.31 0.44 -14.42
C ARG A 71 7.42 0.86 -13.45
N VAL A 72 7.98 2.06 -13.59
CA VAL A 72 9.09 2.54 -12.75
C VAL A 72 8.63 2.70 -11.30
N ARG A 73 7.47 3.33 -11.10
CA ARG A 73 6.89 3.53 -9.76
C ARG A 73 6.43 2.23 -9.12
N ARG A 74 5.84 1.32 -9.90
CA ARG A 74 5.51 -0.04 -9.45
C ARG A 74 6.76 -0.78 -8.97
N THR A 75 7.87 -0.70 -9.70
CA THR A 75 9.15 -1.29 -9.27
C THR A 75 9.64 -0.70 -7.94
N GLN A 76 9.48 0.61 -7.72
CA GLN A 76 9.85 1.23 -6.44
C GLN A 76 9.02 0.71 -5.27
N LEU A 77 7.71 0.57 -5.44
CA LEU A 77 6.83 -0.04 -4.43
C LEU A 77 7.21 -1.51 -4.18
N ALA A 78 7.48 -2.27 -5.24
CA ALA A 78 7.91 -3.66 -5.15
C ALA A 78 9.21 -3.80 -4.33
N ILE A 79 10.22 -2.97 -4.61
CA ILE A 79 11.47 -2.94 -3.86
C ILE A 79 11.20 -2.62 -2.38
N GLN A 80 10.33 -1.65 -2.09
CA GLN A 80 9.99 -1.29 -0.72
C GLN A 80 9.32 -2.44 0.04
N LEU A 81 8.42 -3.18 -0.62
CA LEU A 81 7.75 -4.36 -0.04
C LEU A 81 8.72 -5.52 0.18
N GLN A 82 9.62 -5.78 -0.75
CA GLN A 82 10.62 -6.83 -0.62
C GLN A 82 11.59 -6.56 0.55
N LYS A 83 11.98 -5.31 0.77
CA LYS A 83 12.82 -4.91 1.92
C LYS A 83 12.20 -5.25 3.27
N VAL A 84 10.87 -5.31 3.35
CA VAL A 84 10.12 -5.59 4.59
C VAL A 84 9.54 -7.00 4.62
N GLY A 85 10.05 -7.90 3.78
CA GLY A 85 9.79 -9.35 3.85
C GLY A 85 8.67 -9.86 2.95
N TYR A 86 8.12 -9.04 2.05
CA TYR A 86 7.09 -9.50 1.12
C TYR A 86 7.70 -10.19 -0.10
N ARG A 87 6.97 -11.16 -0.63
CA ARG A 87 7.29 -11.85 -1.89
C ARG A 87 6.14 -11.71 -2.87
N SER A 88 6.47 -11.73 -4.16
CA SER A 88 5.51 -11.65 -5.26
C SER A 88 6.05 -12.40 -6.47
N GLY A 89 5.16 -13.10 -7.19
CA GLY A 89 5.48 -13.75 -8.47
C GLY A 89 5.27 -12.84 -9.68
N ASP A 90 4.45 -11.81 -9.56
CA ASP A 90 3.98 -10.96 -10.68
C ASP A 90 4.33 -9.47 -10.50
N GLN A 91 4.96 -9.11 -9.39
CA GLN A 91 5.26 -7.74 -8.96
C GLN A 91 4.02 -6.85 -8.78
N THR A 92 2.83 -7.44 -8.63
CA THR A 92 1.59 -6.71 -8.32
C THR A 92 0.96 -7.20 -7.03
N THR A 93 0.94 -8.51 -6.78
CA THR A 93 0.36 -9.09 -5.57
C THR A 93 1.47 -9.61 -4.67
N PHE A 94 1.53 -9.07 -3.47
CA PHE A 94 2.56 -9.35 -2.48
C PHE A 94 1.96 -10.03 -1.26
N ILE A 95 2.63 -11.08 -0.79
CA ILE A 95 2.27 -11.84 0.40
C ILE A 95 3.43 -11.77 1.38
N ARG A 96 3.12 -11.54 2.65
CA ARG A 96 4.11 -11.55 3.74
C ARG A 96 4.50 -12.99 4.06
N CYS A 97 5.80 -13.28 4.01
CA CYS A 97 6.37 -14.59 4.33
C CYS A 97 7.06 -14.59 5.70
#